data_AF-A0AAV8ZV19-F1
#
_entry.id   AF-A0AAV8ZV19-F1
#
_cell.length_a   1.000
_cell.length_b   1.000
_cell.length_c   1.000
_cell.angle_alpha   90.00
_cell.angle_beta   90.00
_cell.angle_gamma   90.00
#
_symmetry.space_group_name_H-M   'P 1'
#
loop_
_entity.id
_entity.type
_entity.pdbx_description
1 polymer ?
#
loop_
_entity_poly.entity_id
_entity_poly.type
_entity_poly.pdbx_seq_one_letter_code
_entity_poly.pdbx_strand_id
1 'polypeptide(L)'
;MRTIEFQIPQRYDNDDLHCFELNTTGKSRGGHIYGSRSMSERRIWMQLIAESLTNRFATKITTNFTRMGWAYVREELYYAIDNQTVKRMDLRKARCIVLQSYQDTENNPRTNDRGPNMLIDGPDLVLYLRMWTSRETKVWCHIVKLDAHNNGANLDQQQLTKNDIPVIVEKCINFIYAHGSMSEGIYRRAGSGLLVSEVLTKFRKDAFAVQLTNDSCTEHEVATALKRFFRDLPEPLLGSNQRQYLYEVSKHNNMDERIRMYKAALDQLPSISYKTTRKLLGHLHFISSQSSKNLMSDKDGISSVSQNHQRDAEVVDQLVRMYRHIFPEDPGELEKEKHMLRVLEKYSTSPQGVGPNKTAYDVCIELCGHIKLPVHELVLEEVVLNDKLVRPIHHEEKVLEVVLKWSYWDEIDRKHNYLTIAPLSKYWEFLLEKPLPVSGELKFADNRSRLYKLLTFQFSQGKLTCFKDKTGETILHSWNIEDVVWYLGHEHKRNPQSRWTITFIEINTHPKRTKNTPYFGNILAWNDASLRANWLSAMLKSRYPNNLAPPPNLLSI
;
A
#
# COMPACT_ATOMS: atom_id res chain seq x y z
N MET A 1 -27.31 28.37 -12.42
CA MET A 1 -27.15 27.65 -11.13
C MET A 1 -26.08 26.58 -11.33
N ARG A 2 -25.16 26.35 -10.38
CA ARG A 2 -24.06 25.38 -10.57
C ARG A 2 -24.12 24.17 -9.64
N THR A 3 -24.77 24.29 -8.48
CA THR A 3 -24.90 23.17 -7.54
C THR A 3 -26.21 23.22 -6.74
N ILE A 4 -26.80 22.05 -6.49
CA ILE A 4 -27.90 21.79 -5.55
C ILE A 4 -27.39 20.77 -4.53
N GLU A 5 -27.58 21.02 -3.24
CA GLU A 5 -27.11 20.15 -2.16
C GLU A 5 -28.24 19.81 -1.18
N PHE A 6 -28.30 18.53 -0.78
CA PHE A 6 -29.13 18.09 0.32
C PHE A 6 -28.57 18.62 1.63
N GLN A 7 -29.41 19.24 2.45
CA GLN A 7 -29.06 19.56 3.82
C GLN A 7 -29.87 18.71 4.81
N ILE A 8 -29.23 18.43 5.95
CA ILE A 8 -29.88 17.82 7.11
C ILE A 8 -31.06 18.71 7.52
N PRO A 9 -32.18 18.15 7.99
CA PRO A 9 -33.30 18.96 8.47
C PRO A 9 -32.85 20.02 9.47
N GLN A 10 -33.35 21.24 9.30
CA GLN A 10 -33.06 22.36 10.20
C GLN A 10 -34.34 22.72 10.96
N ARG A 11 -34.20 22.98 12.27
CA ARG A 11 -35.31 23.50 13.06
C ARG A 11 -35.50 24.98 12.80
N TYR A 12 -36.71 25.35 12.42
CA TYR A 12 -37.11 26.74 12.27
C TYR A 12 -38.53 26.90 12.83
N ASP A 13 -38.69 27.79 13.79
CA ASP A 13 -39.99 28.11 14.41
C ASP A 13 -40.77 26.88 14.92
N ASN A 14 -40.08 26.00 15.67
CA ASN A 14 -40.58 24.73 16.23
C ASN A 14 -40.96 23.62 15.23
N ASP A 15 -40.83 23.85 13.92
CA ASP A 15 -41.00 22.82 12.90
C ASP A 15 -39.64 22.26 12.42
N ASP A 16 -39.57 20.94 12.24
CA ASP A 16 -38.44 20.27 11.57
C ASP A 16 -38.59 20.45 10.05
N LEU A 17 -37.86 21.40 9.45
CA LEU A 17 -37.90 21.65 8.01
C LEU A 17 -36.89 20.76 7.26
N HIS A 18 -37.34 20.18 6.15
CA HIS A 18 -36.46 19.46 5.23
C HIS A 18 -35.82 20.44 4.25
N CYS A 19 -34.51 20.67 4.40
CA CYS A 19 -33.82 21.73 3.66
C CYS A 19 -33.01 21.24 2.45
N PHE A 20 -32.78 22.15 1.49
CA PHE A 20 -31.81 22.03 0.41
C PHE A 20 -31.15 23.38 0.11
N GLU A 21 -29.89 23.37 -0.32
CA GLU A 21 -29.12 24.58 -0.65
C GLU A 21 -28.91 24.71 -2.16
N LEU A 22 -29.16 25.90 -2.70
CA LEU A 22 -28.92 26.25 -4.11
C LEU A 22 -27.78 27.25 -4.25
N ASN A 23 -26.76 26.85 -5.02
CA ASN A 23 -25.60 27.67 -5.32
C ASN A 23 -25.62 28.16 -6.79
N THR A 24 -25.57 29.48 -6.96
CA THR A 24 -25.63 30.16 -8.27
C THR A 24 -24.34 30.91 -8.58
N THR A 25 -24.06 31.11 -9.87
CA THR A 25 -22.84 31.79 -10.35
C THR A 25 -22.79 33.25 -9.92
N GLY A 26 -21.64 33.72 -9.42
CA GLY A 26 -21.34 35.15 -9.25
C GLY A 26 -21.40 35.69 -7.82
N LYS A 27 -21.78 34.89 -6.81
CA LYS A 27 -21.78 35.32 -5.41
C LYS A 27 -20.66 34.65 -4.61
N SER A 28 -19.87 35.47 -3.92
CA SER A 28 -18.76 35.05 -3.05
C SER A 28 -19.20 34.59 -1.65
N ARG A 29 -20.48 34.78 -1.28
CA ARG A 29 -21.02 34.45 0.04
C ARG A 29 -22.37 33.73 -0.03
N GLY A 30 -22.33 32.42 0.22
CA GLY A 30 -23.46 31.58 0.67
C GLY A 30 -24.48 31.17 -0.40
N GLY A 31 -24.81 29.88 -0.44
CA GLY A 31 -25.96 29.39 -1.17
C GLY A 31 -27.26 29.80 -0.50
N HIS A 32 -28.35 29.78 -1.27
CA HIS A 32 -29.69 30.03 -0.76
C HIS A 32 -30.26 28.73 -0.20
N ILE A 33 -30.63 28.71 1.08
CA ILE A 33 -31.26 27.55 1.73
C ILE A 33 -32.77 27.68 1.63
N TYR A 34 -33.42 26.60 1.19
CA TYR A 34 -34.88 26.48 1.09
C TYR A 34 -35.32 25.30 1.95
N GLY A 35 -36.45 25.44 2.66
CA GLY A 35 -37.03 24.39 3.50
C GLY A 35 -38.43 24.00 3.02
N SER A 36 -38.78 22.73 3.17
CA SER A 36 -40.14 22.22 2.95
C SER A 36 -40.65 21.46 4.18
N ARG A 37 -41.97 21.28 4.25
CA ARG A 37 -42.62 20.66 5.42
C ARG A 37 -42.57 19.14 5.40
N SER A 38 -42.28 18.53 4.25
CA SER A 38 -42.10 17.08 4.13
C SER A 38 -40.91 16.72 3.25
N MET A 39 -40.37 15.53 3.48
CA MET A 39 -39.31 14.95 2.65
C MET A 39 -39.76 14.77 1.18
N SER A 40 -41.02 14.42 0.97
CA SER A 40 -41.60 14.21 -0.37
C SER A 40 -41.68 15.52 -1.15
N GLU A 41 -42.16 16.59 -0.51
CA GLU A 41 -42.22 17.92 -1.11
C GLU A 41 -40.82 18.43 -1.49
N ARG A 42 -39.83 18.25 -0.61
CA ARG A 42 -38.44 18.58 -0.93
C ARG A 42 -37.95 17.86 -2.19
N ARG A 43 -38.20 16.55 -2.27
CA ARG A 43 -37.77 15.71 -3.41
C ARG A 43 -38.38 16.19 -4.72
N ILE A 44 -39.67 16.54 -4.71
CA ILE A 44 -40.37 17.08 -5.88
C ILE A 44 -39.72 18.40 -6.32
N TRP A 45 -39.51 19.35 -5.40
CA TRP A 45 -38.85 20.61 -5.72
C TRP A 45 -37.44 20.42 -6.27
N MET A 46 -36.64 19.57 -5.63
CA MET A 46 -35.29 19.26 -6.10
C MET A 46 -35.28 18.65 -7.50
N GLN A 47 -36.22 17.73 -7.79
CA GLN A 47 -36.38 17.12 -9.10
C GLN A 47 -36.75 18.17 -10.15
N LEU A 48 -37.76 19.01 -9.89
CA LEU A 48 -38.21 20.03 -10.84
C LEU A 48 -37.11 21.06 -11.13
N ILE A 49 -36.36 21.48 -10.10
CA ILE A 49 -35.22 22.39 -10.27
C ILE A 49 -34.14 21.69 -11.10
N ALA A 50 -33.81 20.43 -10.80
CA ALA A 50 -32.84 19.65 -11.56
C ALA A 50 -33.22 19.54 -13.05
N GLU A 51 -34.47 19.21 -13.35
CA GLU A 51 -35.02 19.06 -14.71
C GLU A 51 -35.04 20.40 -15.47
N SER A 52 -35.25 21.52 -14.78
CA SER A 52 -35.17 22.85 -15.38
C SER A 52 -33.75 23.24 -15.81
N LEU A 53 -32.73 22.65 -15.18
CA LEU A 53 -31.32 23.00 -15.40
C LEU A 53 -30.63 22.13 -16.44
N THR A 54 -31.10 20.89 -16.63
CA THR A 54 -30.49 19.95 -17.55
C THR A 54 -31.45 18.84 -17.95
N ASN A 55 -31.45 18.52 -19.24
CA ASN A 55 -32.13 17.35 -19.79
C ASN A 55 -31.19 16.13 -19.93
N ARG A 56 -29.93 16.24 -19.46
CA ARG A 56 -28.92 15.18 -19.62
C ARG A 56 -29.19 13.98 -18.71
N PHE A 57 -29.71 14.22 -17.52
CA PHE A 57 -30.03 13.17 -16.54
C PHE A 57 -31.52 12.84 -16.64
N ALA A 58 -31.85 11.56 -16.82
CA ALA A 58 -33.23 11.12 -16.85
C ALA A 58 -33.91 11.36 -15.49
N THR A 59 -35.23 11.61 -15.50
CA THR A 59 -36.04 11.83 -14.29
C THR A 59 -35.86 10.76 -13.21
N LYS A 60 -35.68 9.50 -13.60
CA LYS A 60 -35.38 8.40 -12.66
C LYS A 60 -34.11 8.62 -11.83
N ILE A 61 -33.17 9.41 -12.35
CA ILE A 61 -31.91 9.77 -11.69
C ILE A 61 -32.13 11.00 -10.79
N THR A 62 -32.89 12.02 -11.21
CA THR A 62 -33.04 13.29 -10.47
C THR A 62 -33.98 13.27 -9.27
N THR A 63 -34.63 12.14 -8.97
CA THR A 63 -35.68 12.02 -7.93
C THR A 63 -35.18 11.96 -6.47
N ASN A 64 -33.90 11.63 -6.23
CA ASN A 64 -33.36 11.54 -4.86
C ASN A 64 -31.82 11.61 -4.88
N PHE A 65 -31.21 12.73 -4.53
CA PHE A 65 -29.76 12.93 -4.62
C PHE A 65 -29.17 13.66 -3.42
N THR A 66 -27.89 13.36 -3.13
CA THR A 66 -27.14 14.05 -2.07
C THR A 66 -26.61 15.38 -2.58
N ARG A 67 -26.10 15.41 -3.81
CA ARG A 67 -25.61 16.64 -4.47
C ARG A 67 -25.72 16.52 -5.98
N MET A 68 -26.06 17.64 -6.65
CA MET A 68 -26.17 17.75 -8.10
C MET A 68 -25.47 19.00 -8.61
N GLY A 69 -24.69 18.87 -9.67
CA GLY A 69 -24.05 19.93 -10.46
C GLY A 69 -23.78 19.41 -11.86
N TRP A 70 -22.56 19.56 -12.38
CA TRP A 70 -22.12 18.86 -13.61
C TRP A 70 -21.95 17.34 -13.42
N ALA A 71 -22.01 16.89 -12.17
CA ALA A 71 -22.07 15.50 -11.77
C ALA A 71 -23.17 15.33 -10.71
N TYR A 72 -23.53 14.10 -10.42
CA TYR A 72 -24.61 13.70 -9.55
C TYR A 72 -24.13 12.56 -8.64
N VAL A 73 -24.46 12.62 -7.34
CA VAL A 73 -24.07 11.59 -6.37
C VAL A 73 -25.28 11.07 -5.60
N ARG A 74 -25.49 9.75 -5.68
CA ARG A 74 -26.46 8.96 -4.90
C ARG A 74 -25.99 7.50 -4.94
N GLU A 75 -25.12 7.10 -4.01
CA GLU A 75 -24.47 5.76 -3.92
C GLU A 75 -23.49 5.43 -5.06
N GLU A 76 -23.74 5.99 -6.25
CA GLU A 76 -22.83 6.03 -7.38
C GLU A 76 -22.64 7.48 -7.83
N LEU A 77 -21.52 7.75 -8.48
CA LEU A 77 -21.22 9.01 -9.15
C LEU A 77 -21.68 8.93 -10.60
N TYR A 78 -22.69 9.71 -10.96
CA TYR A 78 -23.14 9.89 -12.33
C TYR A 78 -22.55 11.18 -12.90
N TYR A 79 -22.02 11.14 -14.12
CA TYR A 79 -21.40 12.31 -14.76
C TYR A 79 -21.64 12.29 -16.27
N ALA A 80 -21.62 13.48 -16.88
CA ALA A 80 -21.75 13.64 -18.32
C ALA A 80 -20.55 14.44 -18.85
N ILE A 81 -19.95 13.97 -19.94
CA ILE A 81 -18.95 14.71 -20.72
C ILE A 81 -19.69 15.27 -21.94
N ASP A 82 -19.31 16.46 -22.41
CA ASP A 82 -19.96 17.09 -23.57
C ASP A 82 -20.11 16.12 -24.75
N ASN A 83 -21.31 16.09 -25.33
CA ASN A 83 -21.71 15.21 -26.43
C ASN A 83 -21.63 13.69 -26.15
N GLN A 84 -21.50 13.26 -24.89
CA GLN A 84 -21.53 11.85 -24.50
C GLN A 84 -22.77 11.49 -23.67
N THR A 85 -23.09 10.20 -23.63
CA THR A 85 -24.10 9.64 -22.73
C THR A 85 -23.65 9.76 -21.28
N VAL A 86 -24.61 9.86 -20.36
CA VAL A 86 -24.34 9.81 -18.91
C VAL A 86 -23.59 8.53 -18.57
N LYS A 87 -22.47 8.68 -17.88
CA LYS A 87 -21.67 7.58 -17.33
C LYS A 87 -21.90 7.48 -15.82
N ARG A 88 -21.64 6.30 -15.27
CA ARG A 88 -21.70 6.02 -13.83
C ARG A 88 -20.40 5.43 -13.33
N MET A 89 -20.06 5.70 -12.08
CA MET A 89 -18.95 5.11 -11.36
C MET A 89 -19.45 4.65 -10.00
N ASP A 90 -19.24 3.36 -9.70
CA ASP A 90 -19.46 2.80 -8.36
C ASP A 90 -18.37 3.33 -7.43
N LEU A 91 -18.74 4.21 -6.50
CA LEU A 91 -17.81 4.88 -5.61
C LEU A 91 -17.19 3.92 -4.59
N ARG A 92 -17.81 2.76 -4.32
CA ARG A 92 -17.20 1.71 -3.49
C ARG A 92 -15.92 1.16 -4.11
N LYS A 93 -15.71 1.32 -5.42
CA LYS A 93 -14.51 0.90 -6.16
C LYS A 93 -13.46 2.00 -6.33
N ALA A 94 -13.71 3.20 -5.80
CA ALA A 94 -12.74 4.29 -5.85
C ALA A 94 -11.55 3.97 -4.92
N ARG A 95 -10.38 3.74 -5.51
CA ARG A 95 -9.16 3.36 -4.82
C ARG A 95 -8.49 4.54 -4.12
N CYS A 96 -8.59 5.71 -4.73
CA CYS A 96 -7.96 6.93 -4.25
C CYS A 96 -8.82 8.15 -4.63
N ILE A 97 -9.10 9.02 -3.64
CA ILE A 97 -9.80 10.29 -3.85
C ILE A 97 -8.96 11.41 -3.23
N VAL A 98 -8.37 12.27 -4.06
CA VAL A 98 -7.43 13.31 -3.60
C VAL A 98 -7.66 14.64 -4.27
N LEU A 99 -7.29 15.72 -3.57
CA LEU A 99 -7.20 17.05 -4.15
C LEU A 99 -5.75 17.31 -4.57
N GLN A 100 -5.57 17.80 -5.79
CA GLN A 100 -4.29 18.16 -6.37
C GLN A 100 -4.31 19.62 -6.81
N SER A 101 -3.17 20.29 -6.72
CA SER A 101 -3.00 21.63 -7.30
C SER A 101 -3.20 21.54 -8.81
N TYR A 102 -4.04 22.41 -9.36
CA TYR A 102 -4.17 22.52 -10.81
C TYR A 102 -2.94 23.24 -11.38
N GLN A 103 -2.32 22.65 -12.41
CA GLN A 103 -1.28 23.30 -13.19
C GLN A 103 -1.75 23.40 -14.64
N ASP A 104 -1.65 24.59 -15.21
CA ASP A 104 -1.83 24.80 -16.65
C ASP A 104 -0.69 24.06 -17.38
N THR A 105 -1.03 22.94 -18.02
CA THR A 105 -0.12 22.20 -18.90
C THR A 105 -0.81 22.02 -20.24
N GLU A 106 -0.06 21.83 -21.33
CA GLU A 106 -0.62 21.67 -22.69
C GLU A 106 -1.63 20.52 -22.80
N ASN A 107 -1.58 19.55 -21.89
CA ASN A 107 -2.46 18.38 -21.86
C ASN A 107 -3.75 18.57 -21.05
N ASN A 108 -3.92 19.71 -20.36
CA ASN A 108 -5.10 19.99 -19.56
C ASN A 108 -6.05 20.95 -20.29
N PRO A 109 -7.38 20.71 -20.24
CA PRO A 109 -8.34 21.65 -20.80
C PRO A 109 -8.26 23.00 -20.06
N ARG A 110 -8.14 24.08 -20.82
CA ARG A 110 -8.21 25.45 -20.29
C ARG A 110 -9.59 25.67 -19.69
N THR A 111 -9.65 26.11 -18.44
CA THR A 111 -10.92 26.37 -17.73
C THR A 111 -10.83 27.62 -16.86
N ASN A 112 -11.97 28.32 -16.74
CA ASN A 112 -12.14 29.46 -15.82
C ASN A 112 -12.43 29.02 -14.37
N ASP A 113 -12.51 27.72 -14.10
CA ASP A 113 -12.72 27.19 -12.77
C ASP A 113 -11.50 27.41 -11.88
N ARG A 114 -11.71 27.86 -10.65
CA ARG A 114 -10.63 28.26 -9.71
C ARG A 114 -10.40 27.23 -8.60
N GLY A 115 -11.08 26.09 -8.62
CA GLY A 115 -10.86 25.00 -7.68
C GLY A 115 -9.57 24.22 -7.93
N PRO A 116 -9.09 23.43 -6.95
CA PRO A 116 -8.09 22.39 -7.20
C PRO A 116 -8.67 21.29 -8.11
N ASN A 117 -7.83 20.38 -8.60
CA ASN A 117 -8.28 19.15 -9.25
C ASN A 117 -8.68 18.12 -8.21
N MET A 118 -9.89 17.58 -8.30
CA MET A 118 -10.31 16.40 -7.56
C MET A 118 -10.11 15.16 -8.43
N LEU A 119 -9.14 14.32 -8.04
CA LEU A 119 -8.85 13.05 -8.70
C LEU A 119 -9.64 11.93 -8.01
N ILE A 120 -10.30 11.10 -8.80
CA ILE A 120 -10.94 9.85 -8.37
C ILE A 120 -10.36 8.71 -9.21
N ASP A 121 -9.55 7.85 -8.59
CA ASP A 121 -8.95 6.68 -9.23
C ASP A 121 -9.88 5.46 -9.12
N GLY A 122 -10.56 5.13 -10.21
CA GLY A 122 -11.36 3.91 -10.34
C GLY A 122 -10.58 2.77 -10.99
N PRO A 123 -11.13 1.54 -11.03
CA PRO A 123 -10.44 0.39 -11.62
C PRO A 123 -10.20 0.53 -13.14
N ASP A 124 -11.15 1.12 -13.86
CA ASP A 124 -11.13 1.19 -15.34
C ASP A 124 -10.85 2.60 -15.87
N LEU A 125 -10.97 3.62 -15.01
CA LEU A 125 -10.81 5.02 -15.41
C LEU A 125 -10.44 5.91 -14.22
N VAL A 126 -9.76 7.01 -14.52
CA VAL A 126 -9.45 8.08 -13.57
C VAL A 126 -10.27 9.31 -13.93
N LEU A 127 -11.03 9.85 -12.98
CA LEU A 127 -11.78 11.10 -13.16
C LEU A 127 -11.02 12.27 -12.57
N TYR A 128 -10.97 13.36 -13.33
CA TYR A 128 -10.52 14.65 -12.87
C TYR A 128 -11.71 15.60 -12.89
N LEU A 129 -12.17 15.98 -11.71
CA LEU A 129 -13.28 16.91 -11.54
C LEU A 129 -12.74 18.22 -10.96
N ARG A 130 -13.13 19.34 -11.56
CA ARG A 130 -12.75 20.67 -11.10
C ARG A 130 -14.00 21.52 -11.00
N MET A 131 -14.16 22.18 -9.85
CA MET A 131 -15.30 23.06 -9.61
C MET A 131 -14.86 24.52 -9.62
N TRP A 132 -15.84 25.40 -9.81
CA TRP A 132 -15.62 26.83 -10.01
C TRP A 132 -14.85 27.53 -8.88
N THR A 133 -14.99 27.07 -7.63
CA THR A 133 -14.19 27.53 -6.48
C THR A 133 -13.46 26.41 -5.77
N SER A 134 -12.42 26.81 -5.03
CA SER A 134 -11.72 25.94 -4.09
C SER A 134 -12.66 25.37 -3.04
N ARG A 135 -13.57 26.18 -2.49
CA ARG A 135 -14.58 25.72 -1.52
C ARG A 135 -15.47 24.64 -2.13
N GLU A 136 -16.06 24.90 -3.29
CA GLU A 136 -16.96 23.96 -3.97
C GLU A 136 -16.27 22.61 -4.21
N THR A 137 -15.04 22.62 -4.74
CA THR A 137 -14.30 21.40 -5.02
C THR A 137 -14.00 20.60 -3.75
N LYS A 138 -13.63 21.29 -2.66
CA LYS A 138 -13.38 20.64 -1.37
C LYS A 138 -14.65 19.97 -0.81
N VAL A 139 -15.81 20.61 -0.94
CA VAL A 139 -17.08 20.04 -0.50
C VAL A 139 -17.47 18.83 -1.36
N TRP A 140 -17.34 18.90 -2.68
CA TRP A 140 -17.53 17.74 -3.55
C TRP A 140 -16.61 16.58 -3.17
N CYS A 141 -15.33 16.84 -2.91
CA CYS A 141 -14.38 15.83 -2.46
C CYS A 141 -14.78 15.19 -1.13
N HIS A 142 -15.26 16.01 -0.18
CA HIS A 142 -15.76 15.49 1.09
C HIS A 142 -16.96 14.56 0.91
N ILE A 143 -17.95 14.95 0.10
CA ILE A 143 -19.17 14.15 -0.13
C ILE A 143 -18.87 12.86 -0.88
N VAL A 144 -18.03 12.93 -1.92
CA VAL A 144 -17.61 11.73 -2.66
C VAL A 144 -16.85 10.77 -1.75
N LYS A 145 -15.98 11.27 -0.86
CA LYS A 145 -15.32 10.44 0.15
C LYS A 145 -16.30 9.85 1.15
N LEU A 146 -17.28 10.63 1.62
CA LEU A 146 -18.26 10.16 2.59
C LEU A 146 -19.06 8.97 2.02
N ASP A 147 -19.46 9.05 0.75
CA ASP A 147 -20.17 7.98 0.06
C ASP A 147 -19.26 6.78 -0.23
N ALA A 148 -18.05 7.03 -0.77
CA ALA A 148 -17.09 5.98 -1.11
C ALA A 148 -16.54 5.20 0.10
N HIS A 149 -16.42 5.85 1.26
CA HIS A 149 -15.80 5.28 2.47
C HIS A 149 -16.85 4.80 3.49
N ASN A 150 -18.12 4.75 3.11
CA ASN A 150 -19.20 4.30 3.98
C ASN A 150 -19.24 2.76 4.12
N ASN A 151 -18.23 2.17 4.77
CA ASN A 151 -18.16 0.73 5.01
C ASN A 151 -19.15 0.29 6.13
N GLY A 152 -20.46 0.38 5.85
CA GLY A 152 -21.56 0.03 6.77
C GLY A 152 -21.64 -1.46 7.11
N ALA A 153 -22.57 -1.92 7.95
CA ALA A 153 -22.56 -3.30 8.45
C ALA A 153 -22.78 -4.37 7.37
N ASN A 154 -23.48 -4.04 6.29
CA ASN A 154 -23.84 -5.00 5.24
C ASN A 154 -22.70 -5.23 4.23
N LEU A 155 -22.73 -6.40 3.58
CA LEU A 155 -21.71 -6.81 2.62
C LEU A 155 -21.68 -5.91 1.36
N ASP A 156 -22.84 -5.47 0.90
CA ASP A 156 -23.02 -4.58 -0.25
C ASP A 156 -22.62 -3.12 0.03
N GLN A 157 -22.43 -2.75 1.30
CA GLN A 157 -21.96 -1.42 1.68
C GLN A 157 -20.43 -1.33 1.76
N GLN A 158 -19.71 -2.45 1.62
CA GLN A 158 -18.24 -2.41 1.70
C GLN A 158 -17.63 -1.76 0.46
N GLN A 159 -16.46 -1.13 0.63
CA GLN A 159 -15.57 -0.84 -0.49
C GLN A 159 -15.20 -2.14 -1.20
N LEU A 160 -15.29 -2.11 -2.53
CA LEU A 160 -15.17 -3.27 -3.40
C LEU A 160 -13.92 -3.17 -4.26
N THR A 161 -13.27 -4.31 -4.47
CA THR A 161 -12.28 -4.47 -5.53
C THR A 161 -12.94 -4.39 -6.90
N LYS A 162 -12.14 -4.33 -7.97
CA LYS A 162 -12.64 -4.39 -9.36
C LYS A 162 -13.52 -5.62 -9.63
N ASN A 163 -13.28 -6.71 -8.89
CA ASN A 163 -13.98 -7.99 -9.01
C ASN A 163 -15.22 -8.10 -8.11
N ASP A 164 -15.71 -7.00 -7.53
CA ASP A 164 -16.88 -6.97 -6.62
C ASP A 164 -16.70 -7.81 -5.34
N ILE A 165 -15.45 -7.92 -4.86
CA ILE A 165 -15.13 -8.55 -3.58
C ILE A 165 -14.79 -7.44 -2.58
N PRO A 166 -15.31 -7.45 -1.34
CA PRO A 166 -14.94 -6.50 -0.30
C PRO A 166 -13.43 -6.41 -0.11
N VAL A 167 -12.91 -5.19 -0.05
CA VAL A 167 -11.46 -4.93 0.07
C VAL A 167 -10.87 -5.55 1.33
N ILE A 168 -11.62 -5.55 2.45
CA ILE A 168 -11.22 -6.23 3.68
C ILE A 168 -11.00 -7.74 3.47
N VAL A 169 -11.88 -8.41 2.72
CA VAL A 169 -11.77 -9.84 2.44
C VAL A 169 -10.54 -10.11 1.58
N GLU A 170 -10.37 -9.36 0.50
CA GLU A 170 -9.23 -9.53 -0.41
C GLU A 170 -7.89 -9.27 0.30
N LYS A 171 -7.77 -8.18 1.06
CA LYS A 171 -6.52 -7.84 1.75
C LYS A 171 -6.18 -8.83 2.86
N CYS A 172 -7.15 -9.24 3.68
CA CYS A 172 -6.92 -10.24 4.72
C CYS A 172 -6.52 -11.59 4.12
N ILE A 173 -7.20 -12.06 3.06
CA ILE A 173 -6.86 -13.30 2.37
C ILE A 173 -5.44 -13.23 1.79
N ASN A 174 -5.10 -12.16 1.09
CA ASN A 174 -3.78 -12.01 0.49
C ASN A 174 -2.66 -11.95 1.55
N PHE A 175 -2.91 -11.29 2.67
CA PHE A 175 -1.97 -11.29 3.79
C PHE A 175 -1.78 -12.69 4.39
N ILE A 176 -2.86 -13.44 4.57
CA ILE A 176 -2.82 -14.81 5.11
C ILE A 176 -2.16 -15.77 4.10
N TYR A 177 -2.36 -15.59 2.80
CA TYR A 177 -1.60 -16.36 1.79
C TYR A 177 -0.10 -16.14 1.93
N ALA A 178 0.34 -14.89 2.07
CA ALA A 178 1.74 -14.53 2.13
C ALA A 178 2.41 -14.91 3.46
N HIS A 179 1.69 -14.81 4.58
CA HIS A 179 2.30 -14.88 5.93
C HIS A 179 1.71 -15.96 6.85
N GLY A 180 0.51 -16.48 6.56
CA GLY A 180 -0.19 -17.41 7.43
C GLY A 180 -0.46 -18.79 6.83
N SER A 181 -0.20 -19.00 5.54
CA SER A 181 -0.55 -20.23 4.81
C SER A 181 0.13 -21.48 5.39
N MET A 182 1.32 -21.31 5.93
CA MET A 182 2.13 -22.35 6.57
C MET A 182 2.23 -22.20 8.08
N SER A 183 1.58 -21.19 8.66
CA SER A 183 1.62 -20.95 10.11
C SER A 183 0.76 -21.96 10.85
N GLU A 184 1.33 -22.56 11.88
CA GLU A 184 0.63 -23.55 12.70
C GLU A 184 -0.62 -22.98 13.37
N GLY A 185 -1.76 -23.63 13.15
CA GLY A 185 -3.02 -23.23 13.76
C GLY A 185 -3.56 -21.89 13.27
N ILE A 186 -3.22 -21.47 12.04
CA ILE A 186 -3.93 -20.39 11.34
C ILE A 186 -5.45 -20.66 11.38
N TYR A 187 -6.28 -19.63 11.59
CA TYR A 187 -7.72 -19.75 11.90
C TYR A 187 -8.12 -20.45 13.21
N ARG A 188 -7.30 -21.31 13.79
CA ARG A 188 -7.56 -21.96 15.10
C ARG A 188 -7.15 -21.08 16.27
N ARG A 189 -5.94 -20.51 16.24
CA ARG A 189 -5.41 -19.64 17.29
C ARG A 189 -6.05 -18.25 17.20
N ALA A 190 -6.44 -17.70 18.34
CA ALA A 190 -6.99 -16.35 18.43
C ALA A 190 -5.87 -15.31 18.46
N GLY A 191 -6.05 -14.22 17.72
CA GLY A 191 -5.20 -13.03 17.82
C GLY A 191 -5.61 -12.11 18.98
N SER A 192 -4.78 -11.10 19.27
CA SER A 192 -5.09 -10.09 20.29
C SER A 192 -6.39 -9.34 19.97
N GLY A 193 -7.37 -9.38 20.87
CA GLY A 193 -8.69 -8.75 20.65
C GLY A 193 -8.64 -7.23 20.42
N LEU A 194 -7.64 -6.55 21.01
CA LEU A 194 -7.39 -5.13 20.79
C LEU A 194 -6.94 -4.87 19.36
N LEU A 195 -5.91 -5.58 18.89
CA LEU A 195 -5.37 -5.42 17.53
C LEU A 195 -6.37 -5.85 16.46
N VAL A 196 -7.15 -6.90 16.70
CA VAL A 196 -8.28 -7.30 15.83
C VAL A 196 -9.29 -6.16 15.69
N SER A 197 -9.64 -5.51 16.80
CA SER A 197 -10.60 -4.39 16.78
C SER A 197 -10.03 -3.16 16.08
N GLU A 198 -8.73 -2.89 16.23
CA GLU A 198 -8.03 -1.82 15.52
C GLU A 198 -8.01 -2.06 14.00
N VAL A 199 -7.67 -3.28 13.57
CA VAL A 199 -7.70 -3.68 12.15
C VAL A 199 -9.09 -3.46 11.56
N LEU A 200 -10.14 -3.95 12.22
CA LEU A 200 -11.52 -3.76 11.77
C LEU A 200 -11.91 -2.28 11.72
N THR A 201 -11.51 -1.48 12.70
CA THR A 201 -11.78 -0.03 12.72
C THR A 201 -11.11 0.69 11.55
N LYS A 202 -9.86 0.33 11.22
CA LYS A 202 -9.15 0.87 10.05
C LYS A 202 -9.90 0.52 8.75
N PHE A 203 -10.35 -0.74 8.61
CA PHE A 203 -11.14 -1.17 7.45
C PHE A 203 -12.51 -0.49 7.36
N ARG A 204 -13.18 -0.22 8.48
CA ARG A 204 -14.43 0.55 8.52
C ARG A 204 -14.24 2.00 8.05
N LYS A 205 -13.08 2.60 8.33
CA LYS A 205 -12.78 4.00 7.98
C LYS A 205 -12.41 4.18 6.51
N ASP A 206 -11.50 3.36 5.99
CA ASP A 206 -11.05 3.38 4.59
C ASP A 206 -10.27 2.08 4.30
N ALA A 207 -10.94 1.09 3.73
CA ALA A 207 -10.39 -0.22 3.45
C ALA A 207 -9.25 -0.17 2.41
N PHE A 208 -9.29 0.76 1.45
CA PHE A 208 -8.22 0.91 0.46
C PHE A 208 -6.94 1.49 1.08
N ALA A 209 -7.06 2.36 2.08
CA ALA A 209 -5.91 2.91 2.80
C ALA A 209 -5.23 1.92 3.77
N VAL A 210 -5.92 0.84 4.19
CA VAL A 210 -5.34 -0.13 5.14
C VAL A 210 -4.14 -0.87 4.55
N GLN A 211 -2.99 -0.80 5.23
CA GLN A 211 -1.82 -1.61 4.93
C GLN A 211 -1.66 -2.65 6.04
N LEU A 212 -1.74 -3.93 5.68
CA LEU A 212 -1.46 -5.03 6.59
C LEU A 212 0.02 -5.38 6.44
N THR A 213 0.78 -5.27 7.53
CA THR A 213 2.22 -5.58 7.57
C THR A 213 2.53 -6.42 8.80
N ASN A 214 3.52 -7.31 8.71
CA ASN A 214 3.92 -8.18 9.83
C ASN A 214 4.40 -7.41 11.07
N ASP A 215 4.81 -6.14 10.90
CA ASP A 215 5.22 -5.29 12.03
C ASP A 215 4.01 -4.74 12.82
N SER A 216 2.84 -4.67 12.17
CA SER A 216 1.63 -4.06 12.72
C SER A 216 0.58 -5.08 13.21
N CYS A 217 0.57 -6.28 12.64
CA CYS A 217 -0.39 -7.33 12.97
C CYS A 217 0.14 -8.71 12.56
N THR A 218 -0.18 -9.72 13.36
CA THR A 218 0.13 -11.13 13.07
C THR A 218 -0.90 -11.75 12.13
N GLU A 219 -0.54 -12.85 11.49
CA GLU A 219 -1.45 -13.66 10.67
C GLU A 219 -2.66 -14.17 11.46
N HIS A 220 -2.50 -14.43 12.77
CA HIS A 220 -3.59 -14.87 13.64
C HIS A 220 -4.58 -13.74 13.93
N GLU A 221 -4.11 -12.50 14.07
CA GLU A 221 -4.96 -11.31 14.22
C GLU A 221 -5.74 -11.03 12.94
N VAL A 222 -5.07 -11.08 11.78
CA VAL A 222 -5.73 -10.88 10.48
C VAL A 222 -6.75 -11.98 10.20
N ALA A 223 -6.43 -13.24 10.50
CA ALA A 223 -7.38 -14.36 10.40
C ALA A 223 -8.58 -14.18 11.35
N THR A 224 -8.34 -13.72 12.58
CA THR A 224 -9.41 -13.45 13.54
C THR A 224 -10.28 -12.27 13.11
N ALA A 225 -9.69 -11.21 12.54
CA ALA A 225 -10.41 -10.08 11.97
C ALA A 225 -11.30 -10.50 10.79
N LEU A 226 -10.79 -11.36 9.89
CA LEU A 226 -11.57 -11.90 8.79
C LEU A 226 -12.76 -12.74 9.27
N LYS A 227 -12.55 -13.62 10.26
CA LYS A 227 -13.65 -14.39 10.88
C LYS A 227 -14.69 -13.48 11.52
N ARG A 228 -14.24 -12.47 12.27
CA ARG A 228 -15.11 -11.50 12.92
C ARG A 228 -15.91 -10.68 11.91
N PHE A 229 -15.30 -10.29 10.79
CA PHE A 229 -16.01 -9.61 9.71
C PHE A 229 -17.22 -10.41 9.21
N PHE A 230 -17.04 -11.70 8.89
CA PHE A 230 -18.14 -12.55 8.43
C PHE A 230 -19.17 -12.86 9.52
N ARG A 231 -18.72 -13.07 10.76
CA ARG A 231 -19.60 -13.34 11.90
C ARG A 231 -20.49 -12.14 12.23
N ASP A 232 -19.94 -10.94 12.13
CA ASP A 232 -20.63 -9.70 12.50
C ASP A 232 -21.49 -9.15 11.33
N LEU A 233 -21.61 -9.86 10.21
CA LEU A 233 -22.54 -9.50 9.12
C LEU A 233 -24.01 -9.64 9.57
N PRO A 234 -24.88 -8.63 9.30
CA PRO A 234 -26.30 -8.73 9.63
C PRO A 234 -26.99 -9.89 8.89
N GLU A 235 -26.70 -10.04 7.60
CA GLU A 235 -27.12 -11.19 6.80
C GLU A 235 -25.92 -12.11 6.56
N PRO A 236 -25.99 -13.41 6.92
CA PRO A 236 -24.92 -14.37 6.73
C PRO A 236 -24.50 -14.49 5.26
N LEU A 237 -23.23 -14.77 5.01
CA LEU A 237 -22.68 -14.83 3.66
C LEU A 237 -23.43 -15.80 2.71
N LEU A 238 -23.83 -16.97 3.22
CA LEU A 238 -24.59 -17.98 2.47
C LEU A 238 -26.11 -17.76 2.48
N GLY A 239 -26.58 -16.65 3.06
CA GLY A 239 -27.99 -16.33 3.22
C GLY A 239 -28.69 -17.18 4.27
N SER A 240 -29.51 -16.55 5.11
CA SER A 240 -30.28 -17.22 6.16
C SER A 240 -31.27 -18.24 5.56
N ASN A 241 -31.87 -17.91 4.42
CA ASN A 241 -32.91 -18.71 3.76
C ASN A 241 -32.38 -20.01 3.13
N GLN A 242 -31.09 -20.07 2.78
CA GLN A 242 -30.52 -21.26 2.13
C GLN A 242 -29.96 -22.28 3.12
N ARG A 243 -29.79 -21.92 4.40
CA ARG A 243 -29.11 -22.77 5.40
C ARG A 243 -29.70 -24.17 5.49
N GLN A 244 -31.03 -24.28 5.62
CA GLN A 244 -31.69 -25.58 5.72
C GLN A 244 -31.50 -26.40 4.44
N TYR A 245 -31.67 -25.78 3.28
CA TYR A 245 -31.48 -26.46 1.99
C TYR A 245 -30.05 -26.98 1.84
N LEU A 246 -29.04 -26.15 2.12
CA LEU A 246 -27.63 -26.53 2.05
C LEU A 246 -27.29 -27.70 2.99
N TYR A 247 -27.92 -27.74 4.16
CA TYR A 247 -27.80 -28.88 5.07
C TYR A 247 -28.43 -30.16 4.51
N GLU A 248 -29.63 -30.11 3.91
CA GLU A 248 -30.23 -31.27 3.25
C GLU A 248 -29.36 -31.76 2.08
N VAL A 249 -28.78 -30.85 1.29
CA VAL A 249 -27.81 -31.20 0.24
C VAL A 249 -26.62 -31.97 0.81
N SER A 250 -26.10 -31.56 1.97
CA SER A 250 -24.96 -32.24 2.62
C SER A 250 -25.24 -33.72 2.95
N LYS A 251 -26.51 -34.11 3.08
CA LYS A 251 -26.96 -35.47 3.39
C LYS A 251 -27.21 -36.33 2.16
N HIS A 252 -27.14 -35.77 0.96
CA HIS A 252 -27.33 -36.54 -0.27
C HIS A 252 -26.16 -37.51 -0.52
N ASN A 253 -26.45 -38.76 -0.85
CA ASN A 253 -25.42 -39.79 -1.03
C ASN A 253 -24.62 -39.61 -2.33
N ASN A 254 -25.27 -39.13 -3.39
CA ASN A 254 -24.65 -38.98 -4.71
C ASN A 254 -23.83 -37.67 -4.78
N MET A 255 -22.54 -37.79 -5.11
CA MET A 255 -21.63 -36.65 -5.22
C MET A 255 -22.02 -35.68 -6.35
N ASP A 256 -22.38 -36.18 -7.53
CA ASP A 256 -22.73 -35.33 -8.67
C ASP A 256 -24.01 -34.53 -8.42
N GLU A 257 -24.99 -35.15 -7.74
CA GLU A 257 -26.21 -34.47 -7.30
C GLU A 257 -25.89 -33.38 -6.29
N ARG A 258 -25.03 -33.66 -5.30
CA ARG A 258 -24.58 -32.64 -4.35
C ARG A 258 -23.92 -31.46 -5.05
N ILE A 259 -23.00 -31.72 -5.99
CA ILE A 259 -22.34 -30.66 -6.77
C ILE A 259 -23.39 -29.79 -7.48
N ARG A 260 -24.35 -30.42 -8.18
CA ARG A 260 -25.42 -29.71 -8.88
C ARG A 260 -26.27 -28.87 -7.94
N MET A 261 -26.69 -29.44 -6.81
CA MET A 261 -27.54 -28.74 -5.84
C MET A 261 -26.81 -27.59 -5.13
N TYR A 262 -25.53 -27.76 -4.79
CA TYR A 262 -24.71 -26.69 -4.23
C TYR A 262 -24.51 -25.55 -5.24
N LYS A 263 -24.20 -25.85 -6.50
CA LYS A 263 -24.13 -24.83 -7.57
C LYS A 263 -25.44 -24.04 -7.65
N ALA A 264 -26.58 -24.74 -7.72
CA ALA A 264 -27.89 -24.11 -7.82
C ALA A 264 -28.24 -23.23 -6.60
N ALA A 265 -27.78 -23.58 -5.39
CA ALA A 265 -27.95 -22.73 -4.21
C ALA A 265 -27.06 -21.49 -4.28
N LEU A 266 -25.77 -21.67 -4.58
CA LEU A 266 -24.80 -20.58 -4.67
C LEU A 266 -25.18 -19.57 -5.75
N ASP A 267 -25.68 -20.03 -6.91
CA ASP A 267 -26.10 -19.16 -8.01
C ASP A 267 -27.31 -18.27 -7.67
N GLN A 268 -28.06 -18.59 -6.61
CA GLN A 268 -29.15 -17.74 -6.10
C GLN A 268 -28.64 -16.62 -5.16
N LEU A 269 -27.37 -16.64 -4.75
CA LEU A 269 -26.81 -15.60 -3.90
C LEU A 269 -26.68 -14.28 -4.68
N PRO A 270 -26.85 -13.12 -4.00
CA PRO A 270 -26.53 -11.83 -4.59
C PRO A 270 -25.09 -11.82 -5.14
N SER A 271 -24.86 -11.10 -6.24
CA SER A 271 -23.57 -11.10 -6.96
C SER A 271 -22.35 -10.90 -6.04
N ILE A 272 -22.40 -9.96 -5.10
CA ILE A 272 -21.30 -9.70 -4.16
C ILE A 272 -21.11 -10.90 -3.20
N SER A 273 -22.20 -11.44 -2.65
CA SER A 273 -22.17 -12.61 -1.77
C SER A 273 -21.64 -13.85 -2.49
N TYR A 274 -22.07 -14.10 -3.73
CA TYR A 274 -21.57 -15.21 -4.56
C TYR A 274 -20.05 -15.10 -4.78
N LYS A 275 -19.59 -13.95 -5.27
CA LYS A 275 -18.16 -13.72 -5.55
C LYS A 275 -17.30 -13.78 -4.28
N THR A 276 -17.80 -13.25 -3.19
CA THR A 276 -17.14 -13.31 -1.87
C THR A 276 -17.10 -14.74 -1.33
N THR A 277 -18.20 -15.49 -1.48
CA THR A 277 -18.26 -16.92 -1.11
C THR A 277 -17.26 -17.74 -1.89
N ARG A 278 -17.21 -17.57 -3.22
CA ARG A 278 -16.24 -18.25 -4.08
C ARG A 278 -14.81 -17.95 -3.63
N LYS A 279 -14.48 -16.67 -3.39
CA LYS A 279 -13.13 -16.26 -2.94
C LYS A 279 -12.78 -16.87 -1.58
N LEU A 280 -13.70 -16.87 -0.63
CA LEU A 280 -13.49 -17.44 0.70
C LEU A 280 -13.32 -18.95 0.65
N LEU A 281 -14.17 -19.67 -0.09
CA LEU A 281 -14.08 -21.13 -0.23
C LEU A 281 -12.78 -21.55 -0.92
N GLY A 282 -12.34 -20.82 -1.96
CA GLY A 282 -11.06 -21.08 -2.61
C GLY A 282 -9.88 -20.86 -1.66
N HIS A 283 -9.94 -19.81 -0.82
CA HIS A 283 -8.96 -19.58 0.23
C HIS A 283 -8.91 -20.71 1.27
N LEU A 284 -10.06 -21.14 1.78
CA LEU A 284 -10.12 -22.22 2.76
C LEU A 284 -9.68 -23.56 2.15
N HIS A 285 -10.01 -23.82 0.88
CA HIS A 285 -9.55 -25.00 0.15
C HIS A 285 -8.01 -25.01 0.03
N PHE A 286 -7.42 -23.87 -0.35
CA PHE A 286 -5.98 -23.72 -0.39
C PHE A 286 -5.35 -23.99 0.98
N ILE A 287 -5.85 -23.39 2.06
CA ILE A 287 -5.27 -23.55 3.39
C ILE A 287 -5.41 -25.01 3.88
N SER A 288 -6.54 -25.68 3.63
CA SER A 288 -6.72 -27.12 3.95
C SER A 288 -5.73 -28.00 3.16
N SER A 289 -5.42 -27.66 1.90
CA SER A 289 -4.41 -28.38 1.12
C SER A 289 -3.00 -28.33 1.73
N GLN A 290 -2.74 -27.35 2.61
CA GLN A 290 -1.48 -27.17 3.33
C GLN A 290 -1.48 -27.79 4.75
N SER A 291 -2.45 -28.66 5.04
CA SER A 291 -2.63 -29.33 6.35
C SER A 291 -1.38 -30.00 6.90
N SER A 292 -0.52 -30.54 6.04
CA SER A 292 0.77 -31.15 6.43
C SER A 292 1.77 -30.16 7.06
N LYS A 293 1.61 -28.85 6.83
CA LYS A 293 2.49 -27.78 7.34
C LYS A 293 1.82 -26.98 8.44
N ASN A 294 0.58 -26.53 8.21
CA ASN A 294 -0.13 -25.64 9.15
C ASN A 294 -0.90 -26.40 10.25
N LEU A 295 -0.90 -27.74 10.21
CA LEU A 295 -1.60 -28.64 11.13
C LEU A 295 -3.10 -28.36 11.26
N MET A 296 -3.71 -27.78 10.23
CA MET A 296 -5.16 -27.72 10.12
C MET A 296 -5.68 -29.02 9.51
N SER A 297 -6.35 -29.85 10.31
CA SER A 297 -7.24 -30.89 9.79
C SER A 297 -8.47 -30.24 9.14
N ASP A 298 -9.08 -30.90 8.16
CA ASP A 298 -10.33 -30.48 7.50
C ASP A 298 -11.44 -30.05 8.48
N LYS A 299 -11.43 -30.60 9.70
CA LYS A 299 -12.42 -30.31 10.75
C LYS A 299 -12.12 -29.07 11.59
N ASP A 300 -10.88 -28.59 11.62
CA ASP A 300 -10.42 -27.61 12.63
C ASP A 300 -10.48 -26.14 12.16
N GLY A 301 -10.47 -25.89 10.85
CA GLY A 301 -10.51 -24.53 10.29
C GLY A 301 -11.90 -23.87 10.29
N ILE A 302 -12.97 -24.66 10.44
CA ILE A 302 -14.33 -24.29 10.03
C ILE A 302 -15.30 -24.09 11.22
N SER A 303 -14.99 -24.63 12.41
CA SER A 303 -15.89 -24.57 13.57
C SER A 303 -16.12 -23.16 14.16
N SER A 304 -15.36 -22.14 13.72
CA SER A 304 -15.36 -20.81 14.34
C SER A 304 -16.03 -19.68 13.53
N VAL A 305 -16.80 -19.99 12.47
CA VAL A 305 -17.43 -18.98 11.58
C VAL A 305 -18.96 -18.85 11.74
N SER A 306 -19.66 -19.73 12.47
CA SER A 306 -21.14 -19.61 12.64
C SER A 306 -21.62 -20.05 14.02
N GLN A 307 -22.58 -19.32 14.60
CA GLN A 307 -23.14 -19.51 15.94
C GLN A 307 -24.21 -20.62 16.05
N ASN A 308 -24.28 -21.58 15.11
CA ASN A 308 -25.11 -22.80 15.20
C ASN A 308 -24.27 -24.03 14.79
N HIS A 309 -23.52 -24.57 15.75
CA HIS A 309 -22.14 -25.00 15.55
C HIS A 309 -21.83 -26.28 14.75
N GLN A 310 -22.76 -27.23 14.54
CA GLN A 310 -22.39 -28.49 13.87
C GLN A 310 -22.85 -28.58 12.41
N ARG A 311 -24.09 -28.13 12.11
CA ARG A 311 -24.68 -28.27 10.77
C ARG A 311 -24.00 -27.38 9.75
N ASP A 312 -23.78 -26.12 10.12
CA ASP A 312 -23.10 -25.14 9.25
C ASP A 312 -21.65 -25.55 8.99
N ALA A 313 -20.97 -26.10 10.01
CA ALA A 313 -19.60 -26.57 9.87
C ALA A 313 -19.49 -27.75 8.91
N GLU A 314 -20.45 -28.69 8.95
CA GLU A 314 -20.51 -29.83 8.02
C GLU A 314 -20.73 -29.36 6.57
N VAL A 315 -21.63 -28.40 6.36
CA VAL A 315 -21.88 -27.83 5.03
C VAL A 315 -20.63 -27.15 4.48
N VAL A 316 -19.98 -26.30 5.29
CA VAL A 316 -18.79 -25.56 4.85
C VAL A 316 -17.61 -26.53 4.59
N ASP A 317 -17.41 -27.56 5.42
CA ASP A 317 -16.41 -28.62 5.17
C ASP A 317 -16.63 -29.30 3.82
N GLN A 318 -17.88 -29.68 3.51
CA GLN A 318 -18.19 -30.26 2.20
C GLN A 318 -17.96 -29.28 1.04
N LEU A 319 -18.37 -28.01 1.18
CA LEU A 319 -18.14 -26.99 0.15
C LEU A 319 -16.64 -26.75 -0.11
N VAL A 320 -15.81 -26.75 0.93
CA VAL A 320 -14.35 -26.60 0.82
C VAL A 320 -13.71 -27.80 0.13
N ARG A 321 -14.11 -29.03 0.48
CA ARG A 321 -13.62 -30.25 -0.19
C ARG A 321 -14.04 -30.31 -1.66
N MET A 322 -15.26 -29.89 -1.95
CA MET A 322 -15.84 -29.95 -3.30
C MET A 322 -15.56 -28.70 -4.13
N TYR A 323 -14.78 -27.74 -3.61
CA TYR A 323 -14.55 -26.43 -4.22
C TYR A 323 -14.16 -26.52 -5.70
N ARG A 324 -13.16 -27.34 -6.08
CA ARG A 324 -12.73 -27.48 -7.49
C ARG A 324 -13.77 -28.10 -8.43
N HIS A 325 -14.73 -28.85 -7.89
CA HIS A 325 -15.84 -29.41 -8.67
C HIS A 325 -17.00 -28.41 -8.82
N ILE A 326 -17.21 -27.56 -7.81
CA ILE A 326 -18.22 -26.50 -7.80
C ILE A 326 -17.74 -25.32 -8.66
N PHE A 327 -16.47 -24.93 -8.53
CA PHE A 327 -15.84 -23.85 -9.26
C PHE A 327 -14.65 -24.40 -10.05
N PRO A 328 -14.86 -24.92 -11.27
CA PRO A 328 -13.76 -25.33 -12.12
C PRO A 328 -12.88 -24.11 -12.44
N GLU A 329 -11.63 -24.16 -11.97
CA GLU A 329 -10.64 -23.10 -12.16
C GLU A 329 -9.94 -23.23 -13.51
N ASP A 330 -9.50 -22.10 -14.05
CA ASP A 330 -8.69 -22.09 -15.26
C ASP A 330 -7.33 -22.77 -15.01
N PRO A 331 -6.84 -23.64 -15.92
CA PRO A 331 -5.54 -24.29 -15.75
C PRO A 331 -4.38 -23.30 -15.50
N GLY A 332 -4.45 -22.09 -16.03
CA GLY A 332 -3.45 -21.05 -15.80
C GLY A 332 -3.49 -20.44 -14.40
N GLU A 333 -4.66 -20.36 -13.76
CA GLU A 333 -4.76 -19.94 -12.35
C GLU A 333 -4.19 -21.00 -11.41
N LEU A 334 -4.46 -22.28 -11.71
CA LEU A 334 -3.91 -23.40 -10.95
C LEU A 334 -2.38 -23.46 -11.04
N GLU A 335 -1.79 -23.17 -12.20
CA GLU A 335 -0.33 -23.14 -12.35
C GLU A 335 0.31 -21.97 -11.57
N LYS A 336 -0.36 -20.81 -11.52
CA LYS A 336 0.07 -19.68 -10.69
C LYS A 336 0.04 -20.02 -9.20
N GLU A 337 -1.01 -20.70 -8.74
CA GLU A 337 -1.12 -21.17 -7.36
C GLU A 337 0.01 -22.16 -7.02
N LYS A 338 0.26 -23.15 -7.88
CA LYS A 338 1.38 -24.10 -7.72
C LYS A 338 2.74 -23.41 -7.72
N HIS A 339 2.92 -22.38 -8.53
CA HIS A 339 4.16 -21.59 -8.54
C HIS A 339 4.33 -20.81 -7.23
N MET A 340 3.27 -20.15 -6.76
CA MET A 340 3.26 -19.43 -5.49
C MET A 340 3.58 -20.35 -4.31
N LEU A 341 2.99 -21.55 -4.27
CA LEU A 341 3.28 -22.58 -3.27
C LEU A 341 4.76 -22.98 -3.28
N ARG A 342 5.34 -23.24 -4.46
CA ARG A 342 6.77 -23.54 -4.58
C ARG A 342 7.65 -22.42 -4.00
N VAL A 343 7.29 -21.16 -4.22
CA VAL A 343 8.01 -20.01 -3.65
C VAL A 343 7.84 -19.95 -2.14
N LEU A 344 6.62 -20.11 -1.62
CA LEU A 344 6.33 -20.08 -0.19
C LEU A 344 6.99 -21.26 0.55
N GLU A 345 6.99 -22.46 -0.03
CA GLU A 345 7.65 -23.65 0.53
C GLU A 345 9.15 -23.47 0.57
N LYS A 346 9.74 -22.91 -0.49
CA LYS A 346 11.15 -22.55 -0.50
C LYS A 346 11.46 -21.50 0.57
N TYR A 347 10.55 -20.57 0.84
CA TYR A 347 10.73 -19.56 1.88
C TYR A 347 10.59 -20.12 3.31
N SER A 348 9.65 -21.05 3.53
CA SER A 348 9.39 -21.65 4.85
C SER A 348 10.35 -22.77 5.22
N THR A 349 10.90 -23.49 4.23
CA THR A 349 11.90 -24.54 4.43
C THR A 349 13.33 -24.02 4.36
N SER A 350 13.54 -22.79 3.88
CA SER A 350 14.85 -22.15 3.89
C SER A 350 15.16 -21.64 5.30
N PRO A 351 16.24 -22.12 5.95
CA PRO A 351 16.75 -21.50 7.18
C PRO A 351 17.26 -20.07 6.97
N GLN A 352 17.21 -19.55 5.73
CA GLN A 352 17.93 -18.36 5.25
C GLN A 352 17.00 -17.28 4.66
N GLY A 353 15.70 -17.27 5.01
CA GLY A 353 14.79 -16.20 4.60
C GLY A 353 15.15 -14.86 5.25
N VAL A 354 15.24 -13.77 4.47
CA VAL A 354 15.32 -12.41 5.02
C VAL A 354 13.91 -11.99 5.43
N GLY A 355 13.56 -12.18 6.71
CA GLY A 355 12.34 -11.62 7.28
C GLY A 355 12.41 -10.08 7.34
N PRO A 356 11.27 -9.38 7.52
CA PRO A 356 11.23 -7.91 7.51
C PRO A 356 12.07 -7.26 8.61
N ASN A 357 12.30 -7.96 9.72
CA ASN A 357 13.06 -7.46 10.86
C ASN A 357 14.50 -7.99 10.91
N LYS A 358 14.92 -8.77 9.91
CA LYS A 358 16.25 -9.35 9.89
C LYS A 358 17.29 -8.28 9.62
N THR A 359 18.21 -8.12 10.56
CA THR A 359 19.32 -7.16 10.47
C THR A 359 20.48 -7.75 9.68
N ALA A 360 21.42 -6.89 9.26
CA ALA A 360 22.67 -7.36 8.65
C ALA A 360 23.47 -8.26 9.62
N TYR A 361 23.40 -8.00 10.93
CA TYR A 361 23.98 -8.84 11.97
C TYR A 361 23.41 -10.26 11.95
N ASP A 362 22.08 -10.40 11.90
CA ASP A 362 21.40 -11.71 11.89
C ASP A 362 21.81 -12.53 10.66
N VAL A 363 21.92 -11.89 9.49
CA VAL A 363 22.42 -12.54 8.27
C VAL A 363 23.88 -12.98 8.43
N CYS A 364 24.73 -12.15 9.03
CA CYS A 364 26.11 -12.51 9.33
C CYS A 364 26.21 -13.66 10.35
N ILE A 365 25.34 -13.74 11.37
CA ILE A 365 25.29 -14.87 12.32
C ILE A 365 25.02 -16.17 11.56
N GLU A 366 23.99 -16.18 10.71
CA GLU A 366 23.57 -17.40 10.01
C GLU A 366 24.64 -17.91 9.04
N LEU A 367 25.38 -17.00 8.43
CA LEU A 367 26.36 -17.34 7.39
C LEU A 367 27.79 -17.45 7.92
N CYS A 368 28.07 -17.07 9.18
CA CYS A 368 29.43 -17.14 9.73
C CYS A 368 29.98 -18.58 9.74
N GLY A 369 29.12 -19.58 9.98
CA GLY A 369 29.48 -21.00 9.93
C GLY A 369 30.00 -21.47 8.57
N HIS A 370 29.61 -20.82 7.47
CA HIS A 370 30.07 -21.16 6.12
C HIS A 370 31.40 -20.46 5.77
N ILE A 371 31.70 -19.32 6.40
CA ILE A 371 32.84 -18.45 6.05
C ILE A 371 34.06 -18.71 6.96
N LYS A 372 33.88 -19.47 8.05
CA LYS A 372 34.93 -19.79 9.04
C LYS A 372 35.59 -18.55 9.67
N LEU A 373 34.83 -17.45 9.78
CA LEU A 373 35.20 -16.25 10.52
C LEU A 373 34.13 -15.95 11.57
N PRO A 374 34.49 -15.41 12.74
CA PRO A 374 33.51 -15.06 13.76
C PRO A 374 32.65 -13.87 13.30
N VAL A 375 31.41 -13.77 13.79
CA VAL A 375 30.45 -12.74 13.33
C VAL A 375 30.97 -11.30 13.49
N HIS A 376 31.77 -11.03 14.54
CA HIS A 376 32.33 -9.70 14.79
C HIS A 376 33.43 -9.30 13.80
N GLU A 377 33.89 -10.24 12.96
CA GLU A 377 34.83 -10.01 11.87
C GLU A 377 34.14 -9.99 10.49
N LEU A 378 32.80 -10.07 10.46
CA LEU A 378 32.02 -10.12 9.22
C LEU A 378 31.18 -8.87 9.03
N VAL A 379 30.97 -8.50 7.77
CA VAL A 379 30.07 -7.43 7.37
C VAL A 379 29.29 -7.82 6.13
N LEU A 380 28.04 -7.40 6.06
CA LEU A 380 27.21 -7.55 4.87
C LEU A 380 27.46 -6.38 3.93
N GLU A 381 27.72 -6.65 2.66
CA GLU A 381 27.94 -5.66 1.61
C GLU A 381 26.72 -5.57 0.71
N GLU A 382 26.26 -4.33 0.47
CA GLU A 382 25.37 -3.99 -0.63
C GLU A 382 26.23 -3.70 -1.87
N VAL A 383 26.10 -4.53 -2.91
CA VAL A 383 26.81 -4.38 -4.18
C VAL A 383 25.83 -3.98 -5.27
N VAL A 384 26.10 -2.85 -5.93
CA VAL A 384 25.19 -2.25 -6.93
C VAL A 384 25.93 -1.78 -8.18
N LEU A 385 25.17 -1.56 -9.26
CA LEU A 385 25.68 -1.11 -10.57
C LEU A 385 26.76 -2.02 -11.18
N ASN A 386 26.56 -3.34 -11.18
CA ASN A 386 27.50 -4.32 -11.73
C ASN A 386 28.90 -4.22 -11.08
N ASP A 387 28.95 -4.38 -9.77
CA ASP A 387 30.18 -4.44 -8.96
C ASP A 387 30.99 -3.14 -8.91
N LYS A 388 30.37 -2.00 -9.29
CA LYS A 388 31.05 -0.70 -9.32
C LYS A 388 30.92 0.07 -8.02
N LEU A 389 29.84 -0.18 -7.29
CA LEU A 389 29.51 0.51 -6.07
C LEU A 389 29.30 -0.53 -4.97
N VAL A 390 30.02 -0.37 -3.85
CA VAL A 390 29.94 -1.27 -2.70
C VAL A 390 29.69 -0.44 -1.45
N ARG A 391 28.75 -0.86 -0.61
CA ARG A 391 28.50 -0.24 0.69
C ARG A 391 28.54 -1.30 1.79
N PRO A 392 29.42 -1.19 2.80
CA PRO A 392 29.28 -1.97 4.01
C PRO A 392 27.99 -1.55 4.73
N ILE A 393 27.11 -2.50 4.98
CA ILE A 393 25.85 -2.31 5.69
C ILE A 393 26.15 -2.38 7.18
N HIS A 394 25.70 -1.37 7.94
CA HIS A 394 25.85 -1.39 9.39
C HIS A 394 25.06 -2.57 9.98
N HIS A 395 25.59 -3.24 11.00
CA HIS A 395 25.03 -4.50 11.50
C HIS A 395 23.60 -4.38 12.04
N GLU A 396 23.18 -3.20 12.49
CA GLU A 396 21.79 -2.93 12.91
C GLU A 396 20.82 -2.57 11.76
N GLU A 397 21.31 -2.31 10.55
CA GLU A 397 20.41 -2.00 9.41
C GLU A 397 19.57 -3.22 9.03
N LYS A 398 18.27 -3.00 8.79
CA LYS A 398 17.36 -4.03 8.31
C LYS A 398 17.63 -4.34 6.85
N VAL A 399 17.88 -5.61 6.55
CA VAL A 399 18.26 -6.06 5.22
C VAL A 399 17.13 -5.86 4.21
N LEU A 400 15.88 -6.02 4.64
CA LEU A 400 14.73 -5.78 3.78
C LEU A 400 14.64 -4.32 3.32
N GLU A 401 14.93 -3.34 4.18
CA GLU A 401 14.92 -1.92 3.81
C GLU A 401 15.99 -1.60 2.76
N VAL A 402 17.18 -2.21 2.90
CA VAL A 402 18.27 -2.09 1.93
C VAL A 402 17.84 -2.61 0.55
N VAL A 403 17.18 -3.77 0.50
CA VAL A 403 16.74 -4.40 -0.76
C VAL A 403 15.52 -3.69 -1.35
N LEU A 404 14.55 -3.28 -0.53
CA LEU A 404 13.35 -2.55 -0.98
C LEU A 404 13.70 -1.22 -1.62
N LYS A 405 14.78 -0.55 -1.18
CA LYS A 405 15.30 0.65 -1.82
C LYS A 405 15.58 0.45 -3.32
N TRP A 406 16.08 -0.71 -3.73
CA TRP A 406 16.36 -1.02 -5.14
C TRP A 406 15.10 -1.08 -5.99
N SER A 407 13.94 -1.39 -5.39
CA SER A 407 12.68 -1.49 -6.13
C SER A 407 12.27 -0.18 -6.80
N TYR A 408 12.72 0.96 -6.25
CA TYR A 408 12.45 2.30 -6.73
C TYR A 408 13.47 2.82 -7.76
N TRP A 409 14.54 2.07 -8.03
CA TRP A 409 15.57 2.46 -8.99
C TRP A 409 15.18 2.02 -10.40
N ASP A 410 15.77 2.68 -11.41
CA ASP A 410 15.62 2.24 -12.79
C ASP A 410 16.10 0.79 -12.97
N GLU A 411 15.46 0.03 -13.87
CA GLU A 411 15.74 -1.39 -14.07
C GLU A 411 17.24 -1.66 -14.31
N ILE A 412 17.88 -0.81 -15.09
CA ILE A 412 19.30 -0.90 -15.44
C ILE A 412 20.19 -0.81 -14.19
N ASP A 413 19.78 -0.05 -13.18
CA ASP A 413 20.55 0.20 -11.96
C ASP A 413 20.25 -0.83 -10.85
N ARG A 414 19.15 -1.59 -10.94
CA ARG A 414 18.77 -2.61 -9.94
C ARG A 414 18.95 -4.06 -10.37
N LYS A 415 18.98 -4.36 -11.67
CA LYS A 415 18.90 -5.72 -12.21
C LYS A 415 19.96 -6.69 -11.68
N HIS A 416 21.14 -6.18 -11.34
CA HIS A 416 22.30 -6.97 -10.91
C HIS A 416 22.76 -6.64 -9.49
N ASN A 417 21.90 -6.03 -8.68
CA ASN A 417 22.23 -5.74 -7.28
C ASN A 417 22.16 -7.03 -6.46
N TYR A 418 23.09 -7.18 -5.54
CA TYR A 418 23.12 -8.32 -4.64
C TYR A 418 23.74 -7.96 -3.30
N LEU A 419 23.50 -8.82 -2.32
CA LEU A 419 24.14 -8.78 -1.02
C LEU A 419 25.22 -9.85 -0.96
N THR A 420 26.36 -9.54 -0.35
CA THR A 420 27.43 -10.52 -0.13
C THR A 420 28.10 -10.30 1.21
N ILE A 421 28.77 -11.30 1.75
CA ILE A 421 29.50 -11.16 3.02
C ILE A 421 30.98 -10.95 2.72
N ALA A 422 31.60 -10.05 3.44
CA ALA A 422 33.03 -9.79 3.39
C ALA A 422 33.66 -9.73 4.79
N PRO A 423 34.98 -9.95 4.89
CA PRO A 423 35.73 -9.66 6.10
C PRO A 423 35.69 -8.16 6.44
N LEU A 424 35.39 -7.83 7.70
CA LEU A 424 35.37 -6.47 8.23
C LEU A 424 36.74 -5.77 8.10
N SER A 425 37.84 -6.54 8.06
CA SER A 425 39.21 -6.05 7.88
C SER A 425 39.41 -5.22 6.60
N LYS A 426 38.57 -5.41 5.57
CA LYS A 426 38.51 -4.58 4.35
C LYS A 426 38.24 -3.09 4.66
N TYR A 427 37.69 -2.81 5.83
CA TYR A 427 37.12 -1.52 6.21
C TYR A 427 37.72 -0.92 7.47
N TRP A 428 38.72 -1.58 8.06
CA TRP A 428 39.32 -1.19 9.33
C TRP A 428 39.82 0.27 9.34
N GLU A 429 40.32 0.75 8.19
CA GLU A 429 40.92 2.08 8.04
C GLU A 429 39.96 3.23 8.39
N PHE A 430 38.65 3.00 8.25
CA PHE A 430 37.61 3.99 8.55
C PHE A 430 36.72 3.61 9.75
N LEU A 431 36.99 2.48 10.42
CA LEU A 431 36.39 2.14 11.72
C LEU A 431 37.17 2.75 12.90
N LEU A 432 38.40 3.21 12.65
CA LEU A 432 39.22 3.91 13.63
C LEU A 432 38.75 5.33 13.86
N GLU A 433 38.74 5.77 15.12
CA GLU A 433 38.42 7.14 15.46
C GLU A 433 39.47 8.12 14.92
N LYS A 434 38.99 9.15 14.22
CA LYS A 434 39.80 10.24 13.66
C LYS A 434 39.24 11.59 14.10
N PRO A 435 40.08 12.62 14.22
CA PRO A 435 39.66 13.94 14.71
C PRO A 435 38.62 14.60 13.77
N LEU A 436 37.64 15.26 14.38
CA LEU A 436 36.63 16.13 13.76
C LEU A 436 36.92 17.61 14.10
N PRO A 437 36.51 18.59 13.28
CA PRO A 437 35.88 18.45 11.96
C PRO A 437 36.89 18.08 10.86
N VAL A 438 36.43 17.51 9.75
CA VAL A 438 37.26 17.28 8.56
C VAL A 438 36.89 18.28 7.47
N SER A 439 37.90 18.91 6.87
CA SER A 439 37.73 19.86 5.76
C SER A 439 38.84 19.68 4.74
N GLY A 440 38.58 20.08 3.49
CA GLY A 440 39.55 19.95 2.41
C GLY A 440 38.96 20.14 1.02
N GLU A 441 39.83 20.34 0.04
CA GLU A 441 39.45 20.45 -1.36
C GLU A 441 39.24 19.05 -1.97
N LEU A 442 38.03 18.79 -2.46
CA LEU A 442 37.63 17.52 -3.06
C LEU A 442 37.20 17.73 -4.52
N LYS A 443 37.49 16.74 -5.37
CA LYS A 443 36.92 16.69 -6.71
C LYS A 443 35.46 16.26 -6.58
N PHE A 444 34.55 17.14 -7.00
CA PHE A 444 33.11 16.91 -6.93
C PHE A 444 32.47 17.01 -8.31
N ALA A 445 31.48 16.18 -8.56
CA ALA A 445 30.56 16.38 -9.65
C ALA A 445 29.15 15.93 -9.24
N ASP A 446 28.13 16.68 -9.65
CA ASP A 446 26.72 16.38 -9.38
C ASP A 446 26.13 15.35 -10.36
N ASN A 447 24.97 14.77 -10.06
CA ASN A 447 24.34 13.76 -10.93
C ASN A 447 23.93 14.25 -12.34
N ARG A 448 24.18 15.52 -12.68
CA ARG A 448 23.88 16.15 -13.98
C ARG A 448 25.11 16.23 -14.88
N SER A 449 26.31 16.31 -14.29
CA SER A 449 27.54 16.63 -15.00
C SER A 449 28.58 15.50 -14.97
N ARG A 450 29.32 15.37 -16.09
CA ARG A 450 30.54 14.56 -16.18
C ARG A 450 31.79 15.33 -15.71
N LEU A 451 31.70 16.66 -15.63
CA LEU A 451 32.83 17.54 -15.33
C LEU A 451 33.02 17.64 -13.83
N TYR A 452 34.25 17.38 -13.39
CA TYR A 452 34.65 17.52 -11.99
C TYR A 452 35.14 18.94 -11.70
N LYS A 453 34.67 19.48 -10.59
CA LYS A 453 35.13 20.75 -10.03
C LYS A 453 35.88 20.46 -8.74
N LEU A 454 37.01 21.14 -8.54
CA LEU A 454 37.69 21.14 -7.26
C LEU A 454 36.96 22.15 -6.37
N LEU A 455 36.34 21.69 -5.28
CA LEU A 455 35.56 22.52 -4.37
C LEU A 455 35.95 22.23 -2.92
N THR A 456 35.80 23.23 -2.05
CA THR A 456 36.02 23.08 -0.62
C THR A 456 34.84 22.36 0.01
N PHE A 457 35.11 21.26 0.72
CA PHE A 457 34.12 20.57 1.53
C PHE A 457 34.49 20.67 3.01
N GLN A 458 33.47 20.59 3.85
CA GLN A 458 33.60 20.35 5.29
C GLN A 458 32.56 19.35 5.74
N PHE A 459 32.95 18.42 6.62
CA PHE A 459 32.03 17.61 7.38
C PHE A 459 32.11 17.99 8.87
N SER A 460 31.00 18.49 9.39
CA SER A 460 30.86 18.91 10.79
C SER A 460 29.40 18.83 11.22
N GLN A 461 29.14 18.45 12.48
CA GLN A 461 27.79 18.41 13.07
C GLN A 461 26.79 17.59 12.22
N GLY A 462 27.23 16.43 11.70
CA GLY A 462 26.38 15.56 10.87
C GLY A 462 26.05 16.09 9.47
N LYS A 463 26.67 17.20 9.05
CA LYS A 463 26.43 17.81 7.73
C LYS A 463 27.68 17.79 6.87
N LEU A 464 27.51 17.31 5.64
CA LEU A 464 28.46 17.46 4.54
C LEU A 464 28.14 18.74 3.79
N THR A 465 29.00 19.75 3.90
CA THR A 465 28.78 21.08 3.30
C THR A 465 29.82 21.36 2.24
N CYS A 466 29.36 21.82 1.07
CA CYS A 466 30.17 22.25 -0.06
C CYS A 466 30.16 23.77 -0.13
N PHE A 467 31.33 24.39 -0.24
CA PHE A 467 31.50 25.84 -0.34
C PHE A 467 31.95 26.24 -1.74
N LYS A 468 31.63 27.48 -2.12
CA LYS A 468 32.05 28.09 -3.39
C LYS A 468 33.51 28.52 -3.37
N ASP A 469 33.98 28.96 -2.21
CA ASP A 469 35.27 29.59 -1.97
C ASP A 469 36.04 28.86 -0.86
N LYS A 470 37.31 29.26 -0.67
CA LYS A 470 38.15 28.74 0.42
C LYS A 470 37.86 29.40 1.76
N THR A 471 37.16 30.54 1.76
CA THR A 471 36.80 31.29 2.97
C THR A 471 35.65 30.63 3.73
N GLY A 472 34.84 29.80 3.06
CA GLY A 472 33.73 29.08 3.69
C GLY A 472 32.51 29.95 3.91
N GLU A 473 32.45 31.14 3.29
CA GLU A 473 31.37 32.11 3.49
C GLU A 473 30.14 31.76 2.65
N THR A 474 30.34 31.20 1.45
CA THR A 474 29.24 30.89 0.53
C THR A 474 29.00 29.37 0.42
N ILE A 475 27.89 28.90 0.99
CA ILE A 475 27.44 27.50 0.87
C ILE A 475 26.79 27.28 -0.50
N LEU A 476 27.28 26.28 -1.25
CA LEU A 476 26.66 25.81 -2.50
C LEU A 476 25.64 24.71 -2.25
N HIS A 477 26.02 23.73 -1.44
CA HIS A 477 25.21 22.56 -1.14
C HIS A 477 25.47 22.12 0.30
N SER A 478 24.46 21.55 0.95
CA SER A 478 24.60 20.96 2.28
C SER A 478 23.69 19.74 2.37
N TRP A 479 24.24 18.63 2.86
CA TRP A 479 23.54 17.36 3.02
C TRP A 479 23.64 16.87 4.46
N ASN A 480 22.52 16.49 5.06
CA ASN A 480 22.54 15.75 6.32
C ASN A 480 22.97 14.32 6.05
N ILE A 481 23.89 13.79 6.86
CA ILE A 481 24.43 12.44 6.65
C ILE A 481 23.38 11.33 6.86
N GLU A 482 22.36 11.61 7.66
CA GLU A 482 21.22 10.71 7.90
C GLU A 482 20.35 10.53 6.65
N ASP A 483 20.23 11.58 5.84
CA ASP A 483 19.41 11.62 4.62
C ASP A 483 20.14 11.08 3.38
N VAL A 484 21.42 10.70 3.52
CA VAL A 484 22.29 10.28 2.44
C VAL A 484 22.67 8.81 2.59
N VAL A 485 22.71 8.08 1.47
CA VAL A 485 23.41 6.80 1.38
C VAL A 485 24.60 6.95 0.45
N TRP A 486 25.76 6.44 0.86
CA TRP A 486 27.00 6.51 0.09
C TRP A 486 27.57 5.13 -0.18
N TYR A 487 28.22 5.01 -1.32
CA TYR A 487 28.84 3.81 -1.84
C TYR A 487 30.30 4.10 -2.13
N LEU A 488 31.17 3.15 -1.80
CA LEU A 488 32.56 3.17 -2.22
C LEU A 488 32.63 2.87 -3.72
N GLY A 489 33.38 3.68 -4.45
CA GLY A 489 33.53 3.55 -5.90
C GLY A 489 32.79 4.60 -6.71
N HIS A 490 32.76 4.39 -8.02
CA HIS A 490 32.14 5.27 -9.01
C HIS A 490 31.68 4.49 -10.23
N GLU A 491 30.69 5.01 -10.94
CA GLU A 491 30.22 4.43 -12.20
C GLU A 491 31.31 4.47 -13.29
N HIS A 492 31.38 3.42 -14.12
CA HIS A 492 32.39 3.30 -15.18
C HIS A 492 32.47 4.52 -16.12
N LYS A 493 31.33 5.14 -16.43
CA LYS A 493 31.26 6.30 -17.33
C LYS A 493 31.72 7.62 -16.67
N ARG A 494 32.07 7.57 -15.38
CA ARG A 494 32.27 8.74 -14.52
C ARG A 494 33.48 8.52 -13.59
N ASN A 495 34.65 8.38 -14.21
CA ASN A 495 35.93 8.17 -13.53
C ASN A 495 36.63 9.51 -13.23
N PRO A 496 36.86 9.87 -11.95
CA PRO A 496 37.57 11.09 -11.54
C PRO A 496 39.10 11.01 -11.64
N GLN A 497 39.63 9.95 -12.25
CA GLN A 497 41.06 9.58 -12.24
C GLN A 497 41.59 9.36 -10.82
N SER A 498 40.72 8.91 -9.91
CA SER A 498 41.08 8.48 -8.57
C SER A 498 40.34 7.20 -8.24
N ARG A 499 41.01 6.31 -7.50
CA ARG A 499 40.39 5.11 -6.93
C ARG A 499 39.77 5.36 -5.55
N TRP A 500 40.04 6.53 -4.96
CA TRP A 500 39.53 6.94 -3.64
C TRP A 500 38.28 7.79 -3.83
N THR A 501 37.17 7.12 -4.12
CA THR A 501 35.92 7.79 -4.48
C THR A 501 34.75 7.27 -3.68
N ILE A 502 33.76 8.13 -3.46
CA ILE A 502 32.42 7.72 -3.08
C ILE A 502 31.40 8.27 -4.06
N THR A 503 30.33 7.51 -4.24
CA THR A 503 29.11 7.94 -4.92
C THR A 503 27.99 7.99 -3.89
N PHE A 504 27.27 9.10 -3.79
CA PHE A 504 26.20 9.26 -2.81
C PHE A 504 24.92 9.81 -3.42
N ILE A 505 23.79 9.41 -2.83
CA ILE A 505 22.43 9.79 -3.22
C ILE A 505 21.62 10.13 -1.95
N GLU A 506 20.60 10.97 -2.09
CA GLU A 506 19.65 11.23 -1.01
C GLU A 506 18.60 10.11 -0.98
N ILE A 507 18.34 9.55 0.21
CA ILE A 507 17.51 8.36 0.42
C ILE A 507 16.10 8.54 -0.17
N ASN A 508 15.53 9.75 -0.07
CA ASN A 508 14.17 10.07 -0.52
C ASN A 508 14.06 10.46 -2.00
N THR A 509 15.18 10.58 -2.73
CA THR A 509 15.16 11.16 -4.09
C THR A 509 15.05 10.14 -5.22
N HIS A 510 14.90 8.84 -4.90
CA HIS A 510 14.76 7.70 -5.83
C HIS A 510 15.50 7.92 -7.17
N PRO A 511 16.79 7.52 -7.29
CA PRO A 511 17.61 7.86 -8.44
C PRO A 511 16.96 7.38 -9.74
N LYS A 512 16.51 8.35 -10.54
CA LYS A 512 15.91 8.15 -11.86
C LYS A 512 16.74 8.85 -12.90
N ARG A 513 17.27 8.08 -13.85
CA ARG A 513 18.09 8.59 -14.94
C ARG A 513 17.19 9.32 -15.93
N THR A 514 17.50 10.59 -16.16
CA THR A 514 16.85 11.41 -17.18
C THR A 514 17.90 12.02 -18.09
N LYS A 515 17.48 12.65 -19.18
CA LYS A 515 18.41 13.44 -20.03
C LYS A 515 19.12 14.54 -19.23
N ASN A 516 18.49 15.09 -18.18
CA ASN A 516 19.04 16.16 -17.35
C ASN A 516 19.84 15.64 -16.14
N THR A 517 19.59 14.40 -15.71
CA THR A 517 20.25 13.71 -14.58
C THR A 517 20.68 12.31 -15.02
N PRO A 518 21.69 12.17 -15.90
CA PRO A 518 22.02 10.88 -16.51
C PRO A 518 22.82 9.94 -15.59
N TYR A 519 23.32 10.44 -14.46
CA TYR A 519 24.17 9.69 -13.52
C TYR A 519 23.40 9.28 -12.27
N PHE A 520 23.82 8.17 -11.65
CA PHE A 520 23.15 7.57 -10.49
C PHE A 520 23.19 8.49 -9.26
N GLY A 521 24.31 9.17 -9.04
CA GLY A 521 24.50 10.02 -7.87
C GLY A 521 25.61 11.04 -7.98
N ASN A 522 25.83 11.77 -6.89
CA ASN A 522 26.91 12.73 -6.73
C ASN A 522 28.21 11.98 -6.41
N ILE A 523 29.35 12.45 -6.92
CA ILE A 523 30.66 11.82 -6.66
C ILE A 523 31.56 12.77 -5.91
N LEU A 524 32.23 12.24 -4.90
CA LEU A 524 33.41 12.84 -4.28
C LEU A 524 34.64 11.96 -4.54
N ALA A 525 35.75 12.62 -4.83
CA ALA A 525 37.03 11.96 -5.00
C ALA A 525 38.13 12.67 -4.23
N TRP A 526 38.90 11.85 -3.50
CA TRP A 526 40.10 12.25 -2.78
C TRP A 526 41.33 11.89 -3.61
N ASN A 527 42.43 12.61 -3.36
CA ASN A 527 43.72 12.29 -3.96
C ASN A 527 44.50 11.23 -3.16
N ASP A 528 44.12 11.02 -1.89
CA ASP A 528 44.83 10.17 -0.96
C ASP A 528 43.88 9.26 -0.16
N ALA A 529 44.35 8.05 0.15
CA ALA A 529 43.58 7.03 0.85
C ALA A 529 43.33 7.41 2.31
N SER A 530 44.32 7.96 3.00
CA SER A 530 44.24 8.35 4.41
C SER A 530 43.27 9.52 4.59
N LEU A 531 43.29 10.50 3.67
CA LEU A 531 42.28 11.57 3.67
C LEU A 531 40.87 11.00 3.50
N ARG A 532 40.63 10.12 2.52
CA ARG A 532 39.31 9.48 2.37
C ARG A 532 38.89 8.73 3.64
N ALA A 533 39.80 7.98 4.26
CA ALA A 533 39.52 7.22 5.48
C ALA A 533 39.10 8.12 6.64
N ASN A 534 39.75 9.27 6.83
CA ASN A 534 39.37 10.26 7.85
C ASN A 534 37.93 10.78 7.65
N TRP A 535 37.57 11.07 6.40
CA TRP A 535 36.22 11.53 6.06
C TRP A 535 35.16 10.45 6.28
N LEU A 536 35.44 9.22 5.85
CA LEU A 536 34.53 8.09 6.04
C LEU A 536 34.33 7.74 7.51
N SER A 537 35.40 7.76 8.32
CA SER A 537 35.33 7.56 9.77
C SER A 537 34.45 8.63 10.44
N ALA A 538 34.67 9.90 10.09
CA ALA A 538 33.87 11.02 10.56
C ALA A 538 32.37 10.87 10.22
N MET A 539 32.06 10.53 8.97
CA MET A 539 30.67 10.33 8.49
C MET A 539 30.01 9.13 9.19
N LEU A 540 30.72 8.02 9.33
CA LEU A 540 30.20 6.80 9.94
C LEU A 540 29.94 7.00 11.44
N LYS A 541 30.88 7.62 12.18
CA LYS A 541 30.71 7.94 13.61
C LYS A 541 29.57 8.92 13.85
N SER A 542 29.33 9.85 12.95
CA SER A 542 28.18 10.75 13.07
C SER A 542 26.85 10.02 12.92
N ARG A 543 26.79 8.94 12.14
CA ARG A 543 25.56 8.14 11.94
C ARG A 543 25.41 7.06 13.02
N TYR A 544 26.52 6.52 13.50
CA TYR A 544 26.59 5.45 14.50
C TYR A 544 27.62 5.78 15.59
N PRO A 545 27.27 6.61 16.60
CA PRO A 545 28.25 7.16 17.55
C PRO A 545 28.98 6.14 18.42
N ASN A 546 28.30 5.06 18.82
CA ASN A 546 28.78 4.13 19.87
C ASN A 546 28.83 2.66 19.44
N ASN A 547 28.59 2.34 18.16
CA ASN A 547 28.42 0.95 17.73
C ASN A 547 28.96 0.70 16.31
N LEU A 548 30.21 1.07 16.01
CA LEU A 548 30.72 1.02 14.62
C LEU A 548 31.01 -0.40 14.11
N ALA A 549 31.32 -1.34 15.01
CA ALA A 549 31.66 -2.71 14.67
C ALA A 549 30.61 -3.68 15.25
N PRO A 550 30.32 -4.79 14.55
CA PRO A 550 29.37 -5.79 15.03
C PRO A 550 29.85 -6.40 16.36
N PRO A 551 28.93 -6.60 17.33
CA PRO A 551 29.29 -7.24 18.59
C PRO A 551 29.69 -8.71 18.38
N PRO A 552 30.51 -9.29 19.28
CA PRO A 552 30.75 -10.73 19.28
C PRO A 552 29.46 -11.50 19.59
N ASN A 553 29.31 -12.68 18.99
CA ASN A 553 28.23 -13.61 19.37
C ASN A 553 28.56 -14.23 20.73
N LEU A 554 28.15 -13.55 21.80
CA LEU A 554 28.18 -14.09 23.15
C LEU A 554 27.03 -15.09 23.27
N LEU A 555 27.26 -16.34 22.88
CA LEU A 555 26.38 -17.44 23.27
C LEU A 555 26.33 -17.43 24.80
N SER A 556 25.18 -17.10 25.38
CA SER A 556 24.91 -17.35 26.79
C SER A 556 25.09 -18.85 27.04
N ILE A 557 26.07 -19.21 27.88
CA ILE A 557 26.20 -20.56 28.44
C ILE A 557 24.94 -20.91 29.22
#